data_AF-A0A162GFR2-F1
#
_entry.id   AF-A0A162GFR2-F1
#
_cell.length_a   1.000
_cell.length_b   1.000
_cell.length_c   1.000
_cell.angle_alpha   90.00
_cell.angle_beta   90.00
_cell.angle_gamma   90.00
#
_symmetry.space_group_name_H-M   'P 1'
#
loop_
_entity.id
_entity.type
_entity.pdbx_description
1 polymer ?
#
loop_
_entity_poly.entity_id
_entity_poly.type
_entity_poly.pdbx_seq_one_letter_code
_entity_poly.pdbx_strand_id
1 'polypeptide(L)'
;MNKKQLAIAVGAVAVGGVMLVMTSLSVKNDSPNEKPSVEQHSPEAPASPASDGPTAIVQNPTSEVPEARKGESAPVWKDYAYKKELSAFHRMHRKVFLDETEKKERQELLKNHRVISSLSELLQAPALTVDEVILQNVALDLLLESLQDAPNGEALGVLKDVVSNGYIEDKSNSLEARKSLGEVKAEVLYQWSALQPQKKSEIERLLPGPVSKKIWENVRYQQENNLAESSLELRK
;
A
#
# COMPACT_ATOMS: atom_id res chain seq x y z
N MET A 1 -1.61 -47.30 32.09
CA MET A 1 -2.51 -46.47 31.26
C MET A 1 -1.74 -45.24 30.81
N ASN A 2 -1.42 -45.17 29.52
CA ASN A 2 -0.69 -44.08 28.86
C ASN A 2 -1.67 -43.13 28.18
N LYS A 3 -1.43 -41.81 28.26
CA LYS A 3 -1.67 -40.81 27.18
C LYS A 3 -1.21 -39.40 27.58
N LYS A 4 0.04 -39.11 27.20
CA LYS A 4 0.49 -37.96 26.40
C LYS A 4 0.18 -36.54 26.92
N GLN A 5 1.21 -35.94 27.51
CA GLN A 5 1.41 -34.49 27.50
C GLN A 5 1.70 -34.04 26.06
N LEU A 6 0.91 -33.09 25.54
CA LEU A 6 1.18 -32.41 24.29
C LEU A 6 1.87 -31.09 24.64
N ALA A 7 3.18 -31.02 24.43
CA ALA A 7 3.92 -29.78 24.44
C ALA A 7 3.50 -28.93 23.24
N ILE A 8 2.99 -27.73 23.49
CA ILE A 8 2.74 -26.74 22.44
C ILE A 8 4.07 -26.02 22.21
N ALA A 9 4.75 -26.40 21.13
CA ALA A 9 5.86 -25.65 20.58
C ALA A 9 5.32 -24.36 19.96
N VAL A 10 5.54 -23.23 20.64
CA VAL A 10 5.32 -21.90 20.06
C VAL A 10 6.52 -21.60 19.16
N GLY A 11 6.36 -21.84 17.86
CA GLY A 11 7.32 -21.41 16.85
C GLY A 11 7.27 -19.88 16.75
N ALA A 12 8.36 -19.23 17.13
CA ALA A 12 8.55 -17.80 16.91
C ALA A 12 8.62 -17.55 15.39
N VAL A 13 7.59 -16.91 14.84
CA VAL A 13 7.64 -16.36 13.48
C VAL A 13 8.33 -15.00 13.59
N ALA A 14 9.60 -14.96 13.17
CA ALA A 14 10.28 -13.70 12.93
C ALA A 14 9.63 -13.04 11.71
N VAL A 15 8.72 -12.09 11.95
CA VAL A 15 8.19 -11.23 10.90
C VAL A 15 9.25 -10.16 10.63
N GLY A 16 10.19 -10.49 9.74
CA GLY A 16 11.07 -9.50 9.14
C GLY A 16 10.21 -8.52 8.35
N GLY A 17 10.32 -7.22 8.65
CA GLY A 17 9.65 -6.16 7.92
C GLY A 17 10.06 -6.17 6.46
N VAL A 18 9.17 -6.71 5.61
CA VAL A 18 9.28 -6.56 4.16
C VAL A 18 8.69 -5.20 3.83
N MET A 19 9.56 -4.20 3.66
CA MET A 19 9.21 -2.95 3.00
C MET A 19 8.83 -3.30 1.55
N LEU A 20 7.55 -3.22 1.21
CA LEU A 20 7.09 -3.49 -0.14
C LEU A 20 7.26 -2.21 -0.98
N VAL A 21 8.31 -2.19 -1.81
CA VAL A 21 8.47 -1.18 -2.86
C VAL A 21 7.42 -1.46 -3.93
N MET A 22 6.29 -0.76 -3.87
CA MET A 22 5.27 -0.79 -4.93
C MET A 22 5.83 -0.10 -6.19
N THR A 23 6.40 -0.89 -7.10
CA THR A 23 6.73 -0.41 -8.45
C THR A 23 5.44 -0.10 -9.20
N SER A 24 5.39 1.10 -9.77
CA SER A 24 4.26 1.58 -10.55
C SER A 24 4.04 0.67 -11.77
N LEU A 25 2.85 0.07 -11.87
CA LEU A 25 2.45 -0.69 -13.06
C LEU A 25 2.18 0.27 -14.21
N SER A 26 3.20 0.50 -15.05
CA SER A 26 3.03 0.98 -16.42
C SER A 26 2.35 -0.13 -17.23
N VAL A 27 1.19 0.21 -17.82
CA VAL A 27 0.45 -0.63 -18.75
C VAL A 27 1.36 -1.01 -19.92
N LYS A 28 1.67 -2.30 -20.03
CA LYS A 28 2.41 -2.89 -21.15
C LYS A 28 1.43 -3.11 -22.29
N ASN A 29 1.51 -2.30 -23.34
CA ASN A 29 0.85 -2.57 -24.61
C ASN A 29 1.59 -3.72 -25.30
N ASP A 30 0.97 -4.90 -25.34
CA ASP A 30 1.41 -6.02 -26.16
C ASP A 30 1.08 -5.76 -27.63
N SER A 31 2.11 -5.75 -28.46
CA SER A 31 2.02 -6.06 -29.90
C SER A 31 3.14 -7.04 -30.22
N PRO A 32 2.86 -8.31 -30.55
CA PRO A 32 3.89 -9.20 -31.08
C PRO A 32 3.95 -9.05 -32.61
N ASN A 33 5.09 -8.57 -33.09
CA ASN A 33 5.47 -8.62 -34.50
C ASN A 33 6.40 -9.83 -34.66
N GLU A 34 5.87 -10.96 -35.13
CA GLU A 34 6.68 -12.07 -35.64
C GLU A 34 6.25 -12.38 -37.07
N LYS A 35 7.17 -12.18 -38.02
CA LYS A 35 7.15 -12.83 -39.33
C LYS A 35 7.80 -14.21 -39.21
N PRO A 36 7.37 -15.18 -40.02
CA PRO A 36 8.30 -15.70 -41.02
C PRO A 36 7.69 -15.87 -42.42
N SER A 37 8.57 -15.84 -43.43
CA SER A 37 8.34 -16.07 -44.85
C SER A 37 8.04 -17.53 -45.21
N VAL A 38 7.26 -17.77 -46.28
CA VAL A 38 7.64 -18.47 -47.55
C VAL A 38 6.38 -18.65 -48.44
N GLU A 39 6.55 -18.29 -49.73
CA GLU A 39 5.90 -18.63 -51.03
C GLU A 39 4.62 -19.52 -51.07
N GLN A 40 3.65 -19.39 -51.99
CA GLN A 40 3.75 -19.21 -53.45
C GLN A 40 2.36 -18.98 -54.12
N HIS A 41 2.38 -18.47 -55.36
CA HIS A 41 1.35 -18.43 -56.43
C HIS A 41 0.44 -17.19 -56.65
N SER A 42 0.89 -16.39 -57.61
CA SER A 42 0.14 -15.57 -58.60
C SER A 42 -0.40 -16.48 -59.75
N PRO A 43 -1.35 -16.05 -60.63
CA PRO A 43 -1.20 -14.83 -61.45
C PRO A 43 -2.46 -14.04 -61.88
N GLU A 44 -2.14 -12.89 -62.49
CA GLU A 44 -2.78 -12.20 -63.63
C GLU A 44 -3.68 -10.97 -63.38
N ALA A 45 -3.24 -9.85 -63.99
CA ALA A 45 -3.79 -8.49 -64.01
C ALA A 45 -4.72 -8.31 -65.26
N PRO A 46 -5.16 -7.11 -65.72
CA PRO A 46 -4.91 -5.72 -65.25
C PRO A 46 -6.12 -4.74 -65.30
N ALA A 47 -5.98 -3.56 -64.68
CA ALA A 47 -6.18 -2.21 -65.27
C ALA A 47 -6.38 -1.09 -64.20
N SER A 48 -5.51 -0.08 -64.25
CA SER A 48 -5.56 1.24 -63.57
C SER A 48 -6.57 2.20 -64.27
N PRO A 49 -6.98 3.39 -63.74
CA PRO A 49 -6.10 4.40 -63.10
C PRO A 49 -6.67 5.37 -62.00
N ALA A 50 -5.73 6.09 -61.35
CA ALA A 50 -5.72 7.52 -60.90
C ALA A 50 -6.90 8.12 -60.08
N SER A 51 -6.77 9.09 -59.18
CA SER A 51 -5.71 9.77 -58.41
C SER A 51 -6.44 10.75 -57.46
N ASP A 52 -5.91 10.95 -56.26
CA ASP A 52 -5.96 12.15 -55.38
C ASP A 52 -7.29 12.69 -54.83
N GLY A 53 -7.58 12.31 -53.57
CA GLY A 53 -8.42 13.07 -52.65
C GLY A 53 -7.59 14.04 -51.78
N PRO A 54 -8.21 15.10 -51.23
CA PRO A 54 -7.49 16.19 -50.57
C PRO A 54 -6.92 15.80 -49.20
N THR A 55 -5.67 16.22 -48.97
CA THR A 55 -4.90 16.07 -47.73
C THR A 55 -5.58 16.77 -46.55
N ALA A 56 -6.08 15.99 -45.59
CA ALA A 56 -6.45 16.50 -44.27
C ALA A 56 -5.16 16.67 -43.44
N ILE A 57 -4.81 17.92 -43.14
CA ILE A 57 -3.75 18.27 -42.19
C ILE A 57 -4.22 17.80 -40.80
N VAL A 58 -3.66 16.69 -40.33
CA VAL A 58 -3.82 16.23 -38.94
C VAL A 58 -3.02 17.18 -38.05
N GLN A 59 -3.70 18.15 -37.45
CA GLN A 59 -3.17 18.87 -36.30
C GLN A 59 -3.08 17.88 -35.15
N ASN A 60 -1.85 17.49 -34.78
CA ASN A 60 -1.58 16.86 -33.49
C ASN A 60 -2.00 17.84 -32.39
N PRO A 61 -2.96 17.51 -31.50
CA PRO A 61 -3.07 18.25 -30.26
C PRO A 61 -1.88 17.86 -29.39
N THR A 62 -1.00 18.83 -29.14
CA THR A 62 0.00 18.76 -28.09
C THR A 62 -0.70 18.34 -26.80
N SER A 63 -0.38 17.15 -26.29
CA SER A 63 -0.75 16.76 -24.92
C SER A 63 -0.06 17.71 -23.95
N GLU A 64 -0.72 18.80 -23.60
CA GLU A 64 -0.44 19.51 -22.36
C GLU A 64 -0.81 18.57 -21.22
N VAL A 65 0.22 17.91 -20.67
CA VAL A 65 0.14 17.30 -19.36
C VAL A 65 -0.27 18.41 -18.39
N PRO A 66 -1.43 18.33 -17.72
CA PRO A 66 -1.82 19.34 -16.77
C PRO A 66 -0.78 19.33 -15.65
N GLU A 67 -0.05 20.43 -15.50
CA GLU A 67 0.86 20.65 -14.40
C GLU A 67 0.07 20.45 -13.11
N ALA A 68 0.42 19.39 -12.37
CA ALA A 68 -0.26 19.02 -11.15
C ALA A 68 -0.22 20.21 -10.20
N ARG A 69 -1.40 20.78 -9.90
CA ARG A 69 -1.54 21.77 -8.83
C ARG A 69 -1.02 21.09 -7.57
N LYS A 70 0.17 21.50 -7.10
CA LYS A 70 0.76 21.03 -5.84
C LYS A 70 -0.33 21.08 -4.78
N GLY A 71 -0.74 19.91 -4.30
CA GLY A 71 -1.69 19.86 -3.19
C GLY A 71 -1.10 20.59 -2.00
N GLU A 72 -1.91 21.41 -1.34
CA GLU A 72 -1.48 22.13 -0.16
C GLU A 72 -1.32 21.14 1.01
N SER A 73 -0.17 21.19 1.68
CA SER A 73 0.14 20.35 2.84
C SER A 73 -0.85 20.61 3.97
N ALA A 74 -1.39 19.55 4.55
CA ALA A 74 -2.33 19.64 5.68
C ALA A 74 -1.65 20.25 6.94
N PRO A 75 -2.35 21.09 7.73
CA PRO A 75 -1.79 21.72 8.93
C PRO A 75 -1.20 20.74 9.95
N VAL A 76 -1.76 19.53 10.06
CA VAL A 76 -1.30 18.48 10.98
C VAL A 76 0.19 18.18 10.82
N TRP A 77 0.74 18.26 9.61
CA TRP A 77 2.15 17.98 9.35
C TRP A 77 3.09 18.98 10.03
N LYS A 78 2.62 20.20 10.31
CA LYS A 78 3.40 21.24 11.00
C LYS A 78 3.20 21.20 12.51
N ASP A 79 1.97 20.98 12.95
CA ASP A 79 1.58 21.17 14.35
C ASP A 79 1.31 19.87 15.13
N TYR A 80 1.71 18.71 14.58
CA TYR A 80 1.55 17.43 15.27
C TYR A 80 2.24 17.42 16.64
N ALA A 81 1.45 17.15 17.69
CA ALA A 81 1.88 17.29 19.08
C ALA A 81 3.01 16.32 19.48
N TYR A 82 3.01 15.11 18.90
CA TYR A 82 3.89 14.00 19.31
C TYR A 82 5.06 13.76 18.35
N LYS A 83 5.54 14.81 17.67
CA LYS A 83 6.68 14.72 16.74
C LYS A 83 7.95 14.19 17.40
N LYS A 84 8.19 14.53 18.67
CA LYS A 84 9.41 14.13 19.40
C LYS A 84 9.42 12.64 19.67
N GLU A 85 8.29 12.11 20.12
CA GLU A 85 8.04 10.69 20.38
C GLU A 85 8.19 9.88 19.10
N LEU A 86 7.60 10.36 18.00
CA LEU A 86 7.69 9.70 16.71
C LEU A 86 9.13 9.70 16.15
N SER A 87 9.86 10.79 16.36
CA SER A 87 11.29 10.87 16.00
C SER A 87 12.17 9.96 16.86
N ALA A 88 11.88 9.86 18.16
CA ALA A 88 12.58 8.96 19.07
C ALA A 88 12.33 7.50 18.68
N PHE A 89 11.08 7.15 18.40
CA PHE A 89 10.71 5.84 17.88
C PHE A 89 11.44 5.54 16.57
N HIS A 90 11.43 6.44 15.59
CA HIS A 90 12.13 6.24 14.31
C HIS A 90 13.63 5.96 14.50
N ARG A 91 14.29 6.71 15.40
CA ARG A 91 15.71 6.51 15.72
C ARG A 91 15.96 5.11 16.26
N MET A 92 15.11 4.63 17.17
CA MET A 92 15.23 3.29 17.76
C MET A 92 14.88 2.20 16.74
N HIS A 93 13.81 2.38 15.95
CA HIS A 93 13.35 1.42 14.95
C HIS A 93 14.41 1.09 13.90
N ARG A 94 15.25 2.07 13.55
CA ARG A 94 16.35 1.89 12.57
C ARG A 94 17.58 1.15 13.11
N LYS A 95 17.67 0.92 14.42
CA LYS A 95 18.83 0.25 15.03
C LYS A 95 18.65 -1.25 15.05
N VAL A 96 19.72 -1.97 14.70
CA VAL A 96 19.76 -3.44 14.80
C VAL A 96 19.86 -3.90 16.26
N PHE A 97 20.63 -3.16 17.07
CA PHE A 97 20.81 -3.45 18.50
C PHE A 97 20.42 -2.23 19.32
N LEU A 98 19.48 -2.44 20.25
CA LEU A 98 19.06 -1.44 21.24
C LEU A 98 19.72 -1.75 22.58
N ASP A 99 20.17 -0.70 23.28
CA ASP A 99 20.55 -0.84 24.69
C ASP A 99 19.31 -0.98 25.59
N GLU A 100 19.52 -1.30 26.87
CA GLU A 100 18.41 -1.52 27.81
C GLU A 100 17.55 -0.26 28.06
N THR A 101 18.14 0.93 27.95
CA THR A 101 17.41 2.19 28.10
C THR A 101 16.50 2.39 26.90
N GLU A 102 17.02 2.17 25.68
CA GLU A 102 16.26 2.30 24.44
C GLU A 102 15.17 1.24 24.32
N LYS A 103 15.42 0.00 24.76
CA LYS A 103 14.38 -1.03 24.83
C LYS A 103 13.21 -0.59 25.72
N LYS A 104 13.52 0.00 26.88
CA LYS A 104 12.51 0.51 27.80
C LYS A 104 11.74 1.68 27.20
N GLU A 105 12.42 2.66 26.63
CA GLU A 105 11.80 3.82 25.97
C GLU A 105 10.89 3.38 24.82
N ARG A 106 11.34 2.45 23.96
CA ARG A 106 10.51 1.88 22.88
C ARG A 106 9.26 1.21 23.44
N GLN A 107 9.40 0.40 24.47
CA GLN A 107 8.26 -0.29 25.11
C GLN A 107 7.28 0.68 25.79
N GLU A 108 7.75 1.81 26.30
CA GLU A 108 6.90 2.87 26.82
C GLU A 108 6.11 3.56 25.70
N LEU A 109 6.74 3.84 24.55
CA LEU A 109 6.07 4.41 23.38
C LEU A 109 4.99 3.48 22.81
N LEU A 110 5.29 2.19 22.67
CA LEU A 110 4.36 1.15 22.18
C LEU A 110 3.14 0.93 23.08
N LYS A 111 3.17 1.45 24.31
CA LYS A 111 2.06 1.36 25.29
C LYS A 111 1.43 2.72 25.58
N ASN A 112 1.93 3.79 24.99
CA ASN A 112 1.42 5.13 25.24
C ASN A 112 0.15 5.36 24.42
N HIS A 113 -1.00 5.12 25.04
CA HIS A 113 -2.32 5.29 24.44
C HIS A 113 -2.48 6.65 23.73
N ARG A 114 -2.01 7.75 24.34
CA ARG A 114 -2.19 9.08 23.75
C ARG A 114 -1.43 9.24 22.44
N VAL A 115 -0.19 8.74 22.40
CA VAL A 115 0.64 8.75 21.20
C VAL A 115 0.04 7.87 20.12
N ILE A 116 -0.46 6.69 20.49
CA ILE A 116 -1.05 5.74 19.54
C ILE A 116 -2.34 6.32 18.94
N SER A 117 -3.26 6.81 19.76
CA SER A 117 -4.52 7.40 19.27
C SER A 117 -4.27 8.58 18.34
N SER A 118 -3.25 9.42 18.62
CA SER A 118 -2.94 10.58 17.78
C SER A 118 -2.37 10.23 16.41
N LEU A 119 -1.86 9.00 16.19
CA LEU A 119 -1.39 8.57 14.87
C LEU A 119 -2.50 8.60 13.82
N SER A 120 -3.76 8.49 14.26
CA SER A 120 -4.94 8.61 13.40
C SER A 120 -4.94 9.93 12.61
N GLU A 121 -4.45 11.03 13.20
CA GLU A 121 -4.39 12.34 12.54
C GLU A 121 -3.41 12.35 11.35
N LEU A 122 -2.27 11.66 11.47
CA LEU A 122 -1.25 11.58 10.43
C LEU A 122 -1.62 10.56 9.34
N LEU A 123 -2.20 9.43 9.73
CA LEU A 123 -2.54 8.34 8.81
C LEU A 123 -3.80 8.65 7.99
N GLN A 124 -4.61 9.62 8.41
CA GLN A 124 -5.77 10.10 7.66
C GLN A 124 -5.52 11.41 6.91
N ALA A 125 -4.33 11.99 7.04
CA ALA A 125 -3.92 13.17 6.29
C ALA A 125 -3.11 12.77 5.04
N PRO A 126 -3.38 13.37 3.86
CA PRO A 126 -2.55 13.12 2.68
C PRO A 126 -1.11 13.59 2.91
N ALA A 127 -0.14 12.72 2.64
CA ALA A 127 1.27 13.03 2.61
C ALA A 127 1.69 13.35 1.17
N LEU A 128 2.06 14.60 0.92
CA LEU A 128 2.33 15.15 -0.41
C LEU A 128 3.80 15.53 -0.60
N THR A 129 4.58 15.56 0.49
CA THR A 129 6.03 15.76 0.46
C THR A 129 6.78 14.55 0.98
N VAL A 130 8.07 14.45 0.65
CA VAL A 130 8.93 13.33 1.08
C VAL A 130 9.00 13.24 2.61
N ASP A 131 9.13 14.38 3.29
CA ASP A 131 9.21 14.42 4.75
C ASP A 131 7.90 13.95 5.42
N GLU A 132 6.75 14.29 4.82
CA GLU A 132 5.44 13.83 5.28
C GLU A 132 5.29 12.32 5.07
N VAL A 133 5.71 11.79 3.93
CA VAL A 133 5.68 10.34 3.64
C VAL A 133 6.56 9.58 4.62
N ILE A 134 7.76 10.08 4.91
CA ILE A 134 8.64 9.47 5.92
C ILE A 134 7.94 9.45 7.28
N LEU A 135 7.36 10.58 7.71
CA LEU A 135 6.69 10.65 9.00
C LEU A 135 5.46 9.74 9.07
N GLN A 136 4.70 9.64 7.98
CA GLN A 136 3.53 8.77 7.86
C GLN A 136 3.92 7.28 7.95
N ASN A 137 5.01 6.89 7.30
CA ASN A 137 5.53 5.52 7.39
C ASN A 137 5.99 5.18 8.81
N VAL A 138 6.63 6.13 9.51
CA VAL A 138 7.00 5.92 10.92
C VAL A 138 5.78 5.79 11.81
N ALA A 139 4.72 6.59 11.56
CA ALA A 139 3.45 6.45 12.27
C ALA A 139 2.83 5.07 12.04
N LEU A 140 2.91 4.56 10.80
CA LEU A 140 2.42 3.24 10.46
C LEU A 140 3.22 2.13 11.15
N ASP A 141 4.56 2.21 11.15
CA ASP A 141 5.45 1.27 11.85
C ASP A 141 5.10 1.21 13.35
N LEU A 142 4.98 2.38 14.01
CA LEU A 142 4.65 2.45 15.43
C LEU A 142 3.26 1.84 15.72
N LEU A 143 2.28 2.12 14.86
CA LEU A 143 0.93 1.60 15.01
C LEU A 143 0.91 0.06 14.89
N LEU A 144 1.59 -0.49 13.89
CA LEU A 144 1.62 -1.93 13.62
C LEU A 144 2.40 -2.69 14.69
N GLU A 145 3.52 -2.15 15.17
CA GLU A 145 4.23 -2.73 16.31
C GLU A 145 3.38 -2.72 17.59
N SER A 146 2.68 -1.62 17.85
CA SER A 146 1.78 -1.52 19.00
C SER A 146 0.64 -2.54 18.92
N LEU A 147 0.15 -2.85 17.70
CA LEU A 147 -0.83 -3.92 17.47
C LEU A 147 -0.26 -5.31 17.77
N GLN A 148 1.01 -5.57 17.44
CA GLN A 148 1.63 -6.86 17.74
C GLN A 148 1.76 -7.08 19.25
N ASP A 149 2.17 -6.05 20.00
CA ASP A 149 2.29 -6.10 21.46
C ASP A 149 0.92 -6.20 22.15
N ALA A 150 -0.09 -5.49 21.64
CA ALA A 150 -1.46 -5.49 22.17
C ALA A 150 -2.52 -5.65 21.06
N PRO A 151 -2.83 -6.89 20.63
CA PRO A 151 -3.72 -7.17 19.47
C PRO A 151 -5.13 -6.58 19.54
N ASN A 152 -5.62 -6.31 20.76
CA ASN A 152 -6.94 -5.69 21.00
C ASN A 152 -6.83 -4.32 21.69
N GLY A 153 -5.65 -3.69 21.64
CA GLY A 153 -5.38 -2.39 22.27
C GLY A 153 -5.80 -1.20 21.42
N GLU A 154 -5.27 -0.02 21.78
CA GLU A 154 -5.58 1.27 21.15
C GLU A 154 -5.30 1.28 19.64
N ALA A 155 -4.23 0.60 19.21
CA ALA A 155 -3.83 0.51 17.81
C ALA A 155 -4.94 -0.07 16.93
N LEU A 156 -5.72 -1.02 17.45
CA LEU A 156 -6.86 -1.59 16.72
C LEU A 156 -7.95 -0.54 16.45
N GLY A 157 -8.17 0.41 17.37
CA GLY A 157 -9.10 1.52 17.16
C GLY A 157 -8.67 2.39 15.99
N VAL A 158 -7.41 2.82 15.99
CA VAL A 158 -6.84 3.65 14.92
C VAL A 158 -6.87 2.95 13.56
N LEU A 159 -6.58 1.64 13.50
CA LEU A 159 -6.70 0.87 12.25
C LEU A 159 -8.13 0.88 11.70
N LYS A 160 -9.15 0.77 12.57
CA LYS A 160 -10.55 0.85 12.14
C LYS A 160 -10.89 2.24 11.61
N ASP A 161 -10.40 3.29 12.24
CA ASP A 161 -10.61 4.67 11.78
C ASP A 161 -10.01 4.87 10.38
N VAL A 162 -8.77 4.46 10.17
CA VAL A 162 -8.10 4.56 8.87
C VAL A 162 -8.81 3.73 7.80
N VAL A 163 -9.23 2.50 8.11
CA VAL A 163 -9.94 1.63 7.16
C VAL A 163 -11.32 2.19 6.80
N SER A 164 -12.04 2.75 7.77
CA SER A 164 -13.38 3.32 7.57
C SER A 164 -13.39 4.73 6.98
N ASN A 165 -12.24 5.40 6.94
CA ASN A 165 -12.11 6.74 6.35
C ASN A 165 -12.53 6.75 4.86
N GLY A 166 -13.54 7.57 4.54
CA GLY A 166 -14.13 7.68 3.19
C GLY A 166 -13.44 8.67 2.24
N TYR A 167 -12.33 9.32 2.62
CA TYR A 167 -11.71 10.40 1.85
C TYR A 167 -11.40 10.01 0.40
N ILE A 168 -10.92 8.79 0.18
CA ILE A 168 -10.54 8.28 -1.15
C ILE A 168 -11.73 8.02 -2.07
N GLU A 169 -12.94 7.91 -1.52
CA GLU A 169 -14.17 7.69 -2.28
C GLU A 169 -14.67 9.00 -2.92
N ASP A 170 -14.39 10.13 -2.29
CA ASP A 170 -14.84 11.44 -2.76
C ASP A 170 -13.99 11.91 -3.95
N LYS A 171 -14.64 12.03 -5.11
CA LYS A 171 -14.01 12.45 -6.36
C LYS A 171 -13.69 13.95 -6.41
N SER A 172 -14.22 14.75 -5.49
CA SER A 172 -13.91 16.17 -5.37
C SER A 172 -12.52 16.41 -4.77
N ASN A 173 -12.00 15.46 -4.00
CA ASN A 173 -10.64 15.49 -3.49
C ASN A 173 -9.62 15.30 -4.63
N SER A 174 -8.44 15.92 -4.50
CA SER A 174 -7.40 15.82 -5.51
C SER A 174 -6.95 14.36 -5.72
N LEU A 175 -6.64 14.00 -6.97
CA LEU A 175 -6.20 12.64 -7.30
C LEU A 175 -4.93 12.25 -6.53
N GLU A 176 -3.98 13.18 -6.38
CA GLU A 176 -2.74 12.99 -5.63
C GLU A 176 -3.02 12.66 -4.15
N ALA A 177 -3.88 13.44 -3.49
CA ALA A 177 -4.24 13.20 -2.10
C ALA A 177 -4.98 11.87 -1.91
N ARG A 178 -5.90 11.53 -2.83
CA ARG A 178 -6.62 10.26 -2.80
C ARG A 178 -5.68 9.08 -3.03
N LYS A 179 -4.66 9.22 -3.89
CA LYS A 179 -3.64 8.18 -4.12
C LYS A 179 -2.80 7.97 -2.87
N SER A 180 -2.28 9.04 -2.27
CA SER A 180 -1.50 8.99 -1.02
C SER A 180 -2.25 8.22 0.09
N LEU A 181 -3.50 8.59 0.39
CA LEU A 181 -4.30 7.88 1.39
C LEU A 181 -4.74 6.48 0.96
N GLY A 182 -4.87 6.24 -0.35
CA GLY A 182 -5.12 4.91 -0.90
C GLY A 182 -3.96 3.94 -0.63
N GLU A 183 -2.73 4.42 -0.73
CA GLU A 183 -1.51 3.66 -0.41
C GLU A 183 -1.44 3.32 1.08
N VAL A 184 -1.68 4.29 1.97
CA VAL A 184 -1.76 4.05 3.43
C VAL A 184 -2.84 3.01 3.76
N LYS A 185 -4.03 3.15 3.18
CA LYS A 185 -5.12 2.19 3.40
C LYS A 185 -4.75 0.79 2.91
N ALA A 186 -4.10 0.67 1.74
CA ALA A 186 -3.66 -0.63 1.21
C ALA A 186 -2.66 -1.31 2.16
N GLU A 187 -1.68 -0.57 2.67
CA GLU A 187 -0.68 -1.10 3.59
C GLU A 187 -1.31 -1.52 4.92
N VAL A 188 -2.19 -0.67 5.49
CA VAL A 188 -2.95 -1.00 6.71
C VAL A 188 -3.76 -2.29 6.52
N LEU A 189 -4.48 -2.41 5.39
CA LEU A 189 -5.28 -3.58 5.09
C LEU A 189 -4.41 -4.84 4.96
N TYR A 190 -3.28 -4.73 4.28
CA TYR A 190 -2.33 -5.83 4.08
C TYR A 190 -1.75 -6.30 5.42
N GLN A 191 -1.17 -5.39 6.19
CA GLN A 191 -0.50 -5.73 7.44
C GLN A 191 -1.48 -6.21 8.49
N TRP A 192 -2.64 -5.56 8.63
CA TRP A 192 -3.64 -5.97 9.60
C TRP A 192 -4.22 -7.35 9.27
N SER A 193 -4.55 -7.64 8.00
CA SER A 193 -5.07 -8.96 7.63
C SER A 193 -4.02 -10.07 7.70
N ALA A 194 -2.73 -9.74 7.57
CA ALA A 194 -1.62 -10.67 7.78
C ALA A 194 -1.44 -10.99 9.27
N LEU A 195 -1.47 -9.97 10.14
CA LEU A 195 -1.33 -10.12 11.60
C LEU A 195 -2.55 -10.76 12.25
N GLN A 196 -3.75 -10.51 11.72
CA GLN A 196 -5.01 -11.00 12.28
C GLN A 196 -5.95 -11.56 11.17
N PRO A 197 -5.63 -12.71 10.56
CA PRO A 197 -6.42 -13.26 9.45
C PRO A 197 -7.90 -13.51 9.76
N GLN A 198 -8.23 -13.78 11.03
CA GLN A 198 -9.59 -13.94 11.53
C GLN A 198 -10.44 -12.66 11.45
N LYS A 199 -9.82 -11.49 11.24
CA LYS A 199 -10.49 -10.18 11.16
C LYS A 199 -10.95 -9.80 9.76
N LYS A 200 -10.68 -10.61 8.73
CA LYS A 200 -11.05 -10.32 7.33
C LYS A 200 -12.52 -9.88 7.15
N SER A 201 -13.48 -10.60 7.75
CA SER A 201 -14.90 -10.24 7.66
C SER A 201 -15.24 -8.94 8.41
N GLU A 202 -14.48 -8.59 9.46
CA GLU A 202 -14.64 -7.31 10.14
C GLU A 202 -14.12 -6.17 9.26
N ILE A 203 -12.94 -6.34 8.67
CA ILE A 203 -12.33 -5.40 7.71
C ILE A 203 -13.30 -5.09 6.57
N GLU A 204 -13.88 -6.12 5.94
CA GLU A 204 -14.82 -5.96 4.82
C GLU A 204 -16.04 -5.09 5.15
N ARG A 205 -16.55 -5.18 6.39
CA ARG A 205 -17.70 -4.38 6.84
C ARG A 205 -17.35 -2.92 7.08
N LEU A 206 -16.08 -2.60 7.34
CA LEU A 206 -15.62 -1.24 7.60
C LEU A 206 -15.36 -0.44 6.33
N LEU A 207 -15.22 -1.11 5.17
CA LEU A 207 -14.84 -0.44 3.92
C LEU A 207 -15.97 0.52 3.47
N PRO A 208 -15.69 1.84 3.34
CA PRO A 208 -16.72 2.86 3.17
C PRO A 208 -17.35 2.88 1.78
N GLY A 209 -16.67 2.33 0.77
CA GLY A 209 -17.11 2.46 -0.62
C GLY A 209 -16.40 1.55 -1.60
N PRO A 210 -16.74 1.69 -2.90
CA PRO A 210 -16.22 0.83 -3.95
C PRO A 210 -14.70 0.94 -4.16
N VAL A 211 -14.09 2.11 -3.95
CA VAL A 211 -12.64 2.27 -4.11
C VAL A 211 -11.90 1.49 -3.02
N SER A 212 -12.32 1.64 -1.76
CA SER A 212 -11.77 0.89 -0.63
C SER A 212 -11.98 -0.62 -0.77
N LYS A 213 -13.14 -1.05 -1.26
CA LYS A 213 -13.42 -2.47 -1.58
C LYS A 213 -12.47 -2.99 -2.65
N LYS A 214 -12.20 -2.21 -3.70
CA LYS A 214 -11.28 -2.61 -4.75
C LYS A 214 -9.84 -2.75 -4.25
N ILE A 215 -9.39 -1.82 -3.39
CA ILE A 215 -8.08 -1.92 -2.72
C ILE A 215 -8.01 -3.22 -1.91
N TRP A 216 -9.05 -3.53 -1.13
CA TRP A 216 -9.09 -4.75 -0.34
C TRP A 216 -9.03 -6.04 -1.18
N GLU A 217 -9.78 -6.10 -2.29
CA GLU A 217 -9.69 -7.22 -3.23
C GLU A 217 -8.26 -7.42 -3.75
N ASN A 218 -7.59 -6.33 -4.15
CA ASN A 218 -6.23 -6.39 -4.65
C ASN A 218 -5.25 -6.87 -3.56
N VAL A 219 -5.42 -6.39 -2.32
CA VAL A 219 -4.62 -6.83 -1.16
C VAL A 219 -4.79 -8.32 -0.92
N ARG A 220 -6.03 -8.83 -0.90
CA ARG A 220 -6.27 -10.28 -0.72
C ARG A 220 -5.65 -11.10 -1.83
N TYR A 221 -5.83 -10.67 -3.07
CA TYR A 221 -5.24 -11.34 -4.23
C TYR A 221 -3.71 -11.43 -4.13
N GLN A 222 -3.04 -10.34 -3.74
CA GLN A 222 -1.59 -10.34 -3.53
C GLN A 222 -1.17 -11.27 -2.38
N GLN A 223 -1.91 -11.29 -1.26
CA GLN A 223 -1.62 -12.20 -0.16
C GLN A 223 -1.76 -13.67 -0.56
N GLU A 224 -2.80 -14.00 -1.32
CA GLU A 224 -3.02 -15.36 -1.83
C GLU A 224 -1.90 -15.80 -2.79
N ASN A 225 -1.48 -14.92 -3.69
CA ASN A 225 -0.35 -15.18 -4.60
C ASN A 225 0.95 -15.40 -3.83
N ASN A 226 1.28 -14.54 -2.86
CA ASN A 226 2.50 -14.68 -2.06
C ASN A 226 2.53 -16.01 -1.28
N LEU A 227 1.37 -16.43 -0.74
CA LEU A 227 1.24 -17.72 -0.06
C LEU A 227 1.41 -18.89 -1.03
N ALA A 228 0.84 -18.79 -2.24
CA ALA A 228 0.99 -19.80 -3.28
C ALA A 228 2.46 -19.94 -3.71
N GLU A 229 3.14 -18.84 -4.00
CA GLU A 229 4.56 -18.82 -4.37
C GLU A 229 5.46 -19.39 -3.27
N SER A 230 5.25 -18.96 -2.02
CA SER A 230 5.99 -19.50 -0.86
C SER A 230 5.81 -21.02 -0.73
N SER A 231 4.61 -21.54 -1.01
CA SER A 231 4.33 -22.98 -0.96
C SER A 231 5.02 -23.77 -2.08
N LEU A 232 5.27 -23.15 -3.24
CA LEU A 232 6.00 -23.74 -4.35
C LEU A 232 7.50 -23.79 -4.07
N GLU A 233 8.06 -22.74 -3.47
CA GLU A 233 9.48 -22.69 -3.10
C GLU A 233 9.84 -23.73 -2.04
N LEU A 234 8.99 -23.95 -1.05
CA LEU A 234 9.20 -24.98 -0.01
C LEU A 234 9.17 -26.42 -0.54
N ARG A 235 8.67 -26.65 -1.76
CA ARG A 235 8.59 -27.97 -2.41
C ARG A 235 9.70 -28.22 -3.43
N LYS A 236 10.54 -27.22 -3.72
CA LYS A 236 11.73 -27.34 -4.58
C LYS A 236 12.93 -27.76 -3.74
#